data_AF-A0A2H3BKT2-F1
#
_entry.id   AF-A0A2H3BKT2-F1
#
_cell.length_a   1.000
_cell.length_b   1.000
_cell.length_c   1.000
_cell.angle_alpha   90.00
_cell.angle_beta   90.00
_cell.angle_gamma   90.00
#
_symmetry.space_group_name_H-M   'P 1'
#
loop_
_entity.id
_entity.type
_entity.pdbx_description
1 polymer ?
#
loop_
_entity_poly.entity_id
_entity_poly.type
_entity_poly.pdbx_seq_one_letter_code
_entity_poly.pdbx_strand_id
1 'polypeptide(L)'
;MPYYRSSESSYPPSADYEHEKFDEYRRLQQRVSYRNKKFKDEVKWHPFWTQEELLACQREHDAYIKRYVAEQEKIIEQKLEPLKRAQEKYQQHNMHDSTYPHAREGLAAKSSEYFHQAYLENRRLDGRIRYRNTKFKVEVASHPEWSRQELRERICEHEAFISDYTEKERQGINYRMMEFEEDERRRAKEETRKRAEEEYHRQQKASGEEGRRQEWHQQQQQQEGTKRRDENAYGRQQWWYNHFEEEKRRYESQKSRREEHAKRDAQEREEKQRQRAFEEDRQRREKESRERRRKQAEESERLKEQRYKSYEDGWSPRAPWKTKTNILFNDIPWPTLYHPQSADAITSEVVTAFFGDPKYFASEHWISRKRRIHTELLRWHSDKFQAVLKNVAYSDQLVVHAAAEVVVRALNELKG
;
A
#
# COMPACT_ATOMS: atom_id res chain seq x y z
N MET A 1 9.59 -38.45 -40.50
CA MET A 1 9.81 -37.91 -39.14
C MET A 1 9.79 -36.39 -39.23
N PRO A 2 8.65 -35.70 -39.02
CA PRO A 2 8.64 -34.25 -39.02
C PRO A 2 9.17 -33.75 -37.66
N TYR A 3 10.13 -32.83 -37.73
CA TYR A 3 10.73 -32.17 -36.56
C TYR A 3 9.64 -31.42 -35.77
N TYR A 4 9.52 -31.74 -34.48
CA TYR A 4 8.76 -30.94 -33.52
C TYR A 4 9.42 -29.55 -33.46
N ARG A 5 8.77 -28.58 -34.11
CA ARG A 5 9.13 -27.16 -34.02
C ARG A 5 8.89 -26.73 -32.58
N SER A 6 9.96 -26.37 -31.88
CA SER A 6 9.94 -25.89 -30.50
C SER A 6 8.80 -24.89 -30.31
N SER A 7 7.89 -25.22 -29.40
CA SER A 7 6.74 -24.40 -29.04
C SER A 7 7.22 -23.00 -28.64
N GLU A 8 6.93 -22.03 -29.51
CA GLU A 8 7.06 -20.61 -29.20
C GLU A 8 6.30 -20.32 -27.90
N SER A 9 6.96 -19.57 -27.02
CA SER A 9 6.52 -19.12 -25.70
C SER A 9 5.00 -18.89 -25.63
N SER A 10 4.26 -19.68 -24.85
CA SER A 10 2.78 -19.58 -24.74
C SER A 10 2.32 -18.41 -23.85
N TYR A 11 3.08 -17.32 -23.80
CA TYR A 11 2.67 -16.13 -23.07
C TYR A 11 1.73 -15.29 -23.96
N PRO A 12 0.60 -14.80 -23.42
CA PRO A 12 -0.26 -13.90 -24.17
C PRO A 12 0.50 -12.61 -24.47
N PRO A 13 0.60 -12.17 -25.74
CA PRO A 13 1.32 -10.96 -26.14
C PRO A 13 0.90 -9.67 -25.40
N SER A 14 -0.24 -9.69 -24.70
CA SER A 14 -0.71 -8.54 -23.89
C SER A 14 0.12 -8.30 -22.62
N ALA A 15 0.71 -9.34 -22.02
CA ALA A 15 1.51 -9.18 -20.81
C ALA A 15 2.85 -8.51 -21.12
N ASP A 16 3.44 -8.83 -22.28
CA ASP A 16 4.75 -8.32 -22.69
C ASP A 16 4.72 -6.82 -23.01
N TYR A 17 3.63 -6.32 -23.63
CA TYR A 17 3.47 -4.89 -23.90
C TYR A 17 3.40 -4.06 -22.61
N GLU A 18 2.51 -4.43 -21.67
CA GLU A 18 2.33 -3.67 -20.43
C GLU A 18 3.57 -3.75 -19.53
N HIS A 19 4.27 -4.89 -19.53
CA HIS A 19 5.51 -5.05 -18.78
C HIS A 19 6.64 -4.17 -19.34
N GLU A 20 6.92 -4.26 -20.65
CA GLU A 20 7.98 -3.45 -21.28
C GLU A 20 7.65 -1.95 -21.20
N LYS A 21 6.38 -1.58 -21.33
CA LYS A 21 5.91 -0.20 -21.13
C LYS A 21 6.23 0.28 -19.72
N PHE A 22 5.83 -0.48 -18.70
CA PHE A 22 6.09 -0.13 -17.32
C PHE A 22 7.59 0.05 -17.04
N ASP A 23 8.42 -0.87 -17.54
CA ASP A 23 9.87 -0.83 -17.34
C ASP A 23 10.53 0.38 -18.03
N GLU A 24 10.11 0.72 -19.25
CA GLU A 24 10.63 1.91 -19.96
C GLU A 24 10.25 3.21 -19.25
N TYR A 25 9.00 3.36 -18.80
CA TYR A 25 8.59 4.53 -18.02
C TYR A 25 9.32 4.61 -16.68
N ARG A 26 9.58 3.48 -16.02
CA ARG A 26 10.37 3.43 -14.79
C ARG A 26 11.81 3.88 -15.02
N ARG A 27 12.45 3.43 -16.10
CA ARG A 27 13.81 3.87 -16.50
C ARG A 27 13.83 5.37 -16.79
N LEU A 28 12.81 5.90 -17.47
CA LEU A 28 12.68 7.34 -17.73
C LEU A 28 12.58 8.14 -16.41
N GLN A 29 11.75 7.71 -15.48
CA GLN A 29 11.63 8.35 -14.16
C GLN A 29 12.96 8.36 -13.39
N GLN A 30 13.72 7.26 -13.44
CA GLN A 30 15.05 7.21 -12.83
C GLN A 30 16.03 8.20 -13.47
N ARG A 31 16.04 8.31 -14.80
CA ARG A 31 16.87 9.29 -15.52
C ARG A 31 16.51 10.73 -15.17
N VAL A 32 15.21 11.05 -15.07
CA VAL A 32 14.72 12.37 -14.64
C VAL A 32 15.14 12.67 -13.20
N SER A 33 14.96 11.70 -12.29
CA SER A 33 15.36 11.83 -10.88
C SER A 33 16.86 12.11 -10.74
N TYR A 34 17.69 11.37 -11.48
CA TYR A 34 19.14 11.57 -11.51
C TYR A 34 19.51 12.98 -11.99
N ARG A 35 18.89 13.46 -13.08
CA ARG A 35 19.15 14.81 -13.62
C ARG A 35 18.73 15.91 -12.65
N ASN A 36 17.58 15.77 -12.00
CA ASN A 36 17.13 16.71 -10.96
C ASN A 36 18.08 16.74 -9.76
N LYS A 37 18.61 15.58 -9.37
CA LYS A 37 19.62 15.51 -8.31
C LYS A 37 20.90 16.23 -8.73
N LYS A 38 21.41 15.95 -9.94
CA LYS A 38 22.60 16.60 -10.48
C LYS A 38 22.45 18.12 -10.54
N PHE A 39 21.31 18.62 -11.00
CA PHE A 39 21.01 20.05 -11.01
C PHE A 39 21.04 20.68 -9.61
N LYS A 40 20.44 20.02 -8.61
CA LYS A 40 20.49 20.48 -7.22
C LYS A 40 21.92 20.52 -6.68
N ASP A 41 22.73 19.52 -7.05
CA ASP A 41 24.14 19.48 -6.67
C ASP A 41 24.92 20.63 -7.35
N GLU A 42 24.69 20.90 -8.64
CA GLU A 42 25.29 22.03 -9.39
C GLU A 42 24.91 23.39 -8.76
N VAL A 43 23.62 23.62 -8.49
CA VAL A 43 23.14 24.86 -7.83
C VAL A 43 23.82 25.08 -6.48
N LYS A 44 24.08 24.01 -5.72
CA LYS A 44 24.77 24.09 -4.42
C LYS A 44 26.21 24.62 -4.53
N TRP A 45 26.87 24.47 -5.69
CA TRP A 45 28.23 24.97 -5.93
C TRP A 45 28.28 26.44 -6.35
N HIS A 46 27.14 27.11 -6.50
CA HIS A 46 27.06 28.53 -6.87
C HIS A 46 26.45 29.38 -5.74
N PRO A 47 27.15 29.53 -4.59
CA PRO A 47 26.61 30.22 -3.41
C PRO A 47 26.45 31.73 -3.59
N PHE A 48 26.98 32.30 -4.67
CA PHE A 48 26.94 33.74 -4.96
C PHE A 48 25.85 34.14 -5.95
N TRP A 49 25.07 33.19 -6.48
CA TRP A 49 23.95 33.53 -7.35
C TRP A 49 22.88 34.28 -6.57
N THR A 50 22.37 35.33 -7.18
CA THR A 50 21.19 36.05 -6.69
C THR A 50 19.97 35.13 -6.75
N GLN A 51 18.94 35.46 -5.95
CA GLN A 51 17.69 34.70 -5.96
C GLN A 51 17.02 34.70 -7.35
N GLU A 52 17.18 35.78 -8.12
CA GLU A 52 16.65 35.89 -9.48
C GLU A 52 17.36 34.95 -10.46
N GLU A 53 18.68 34.88 -10.39
CA GLU A 53 19.49 33.95 -11.21
C GLU A 53 19.16 32.48 -10.87
N LEU A 54 19.02 32.15 -9.58
CA LEU A 54 18.59 30.81 -9.14
C LEU A 54 17.22 30.43 -9.70
N LEU A 55 16.25 31.35 -9.63
CA LEU A 55 14.91 31.12 -10.18
C LEU A 55 14.91 31.01 -11.70
N ALA A 56 15.71 31.81 -12.40
CA ALA A 56 15.87 31.72 -13.84
C ALA A 56 16.45 30.35 -14.25
N CYS A 57 17.53 29.92 -13.59
CA CYS A 57 18.16 28.64 -13.84
C CYS A 57 17.23 27.45 -13.53
N GLN A 58 16.46 27.52 -12.44
CA GLN A 58 15.44 26.51 -12.11
C GLN A 58 14.37 26.41 -13.20
N ARG A 59 13.88 27.54 -13.72
CA ARG A 59 12.87 27.55 -14.81
C ARG A 59 13.43 26.92 -16.09
N GLU A 60 14.67 27.23 -16.44
CA GLU A 60 15.34 26.64 -17.60
C GLU A 60 15.51 25.13 -17.45
N HIS A 61 15.95 24.67 -16.27
CA HIS A 61 16.07 23.25 -15.96
C HIS A 61 14.72 22.52 -16.00
N ASP A 62 13.66 23.11 -15.42
CA ASP A 62 12.32 22.51 -15.45
C ASP A 62 11.78 22.44 -16.89
N ALA A 63 12.01 23.48 -17.70
CA ALA A 63 11.67 23.48 -19.12
C ALA A 63 12.45 22.41 -19.90
N TYR A 64 13.73 22.22 -19.58
CA TYR A 64 14.57 21.16 -20.14
C TYR A 64 14.04 19.77 -19.78
N ILE A 65 13.74 19.50 -18.51
CA ILE A 65 13.20 18.22 -18.06
C ILE A 65 11.87 17.91 -18.75
N LYS A 66 11.00 18.91 -18.89
CA LYS A 66 9.71 18.75 -19.58
C LYS A 66 9.91 18.35 -21.06
N ARG A 67 10.81 19.01 -21.77
CA ARG A 67 11.14 18.67 -23.17
C ARG A 67 11.75 17.27 -23.27
N TYR A 68 12.69 16.94 -22.38
CA TYR A 68 13.34 15.64 -22.33
C TYR A 68 12.36 14.50 -22.09
N VAL A 69 11.43 14.65 -21.14
CA VAL A 69 10.39 13.64 -20.87
C VAL A 69 9.53 13.42 -22.11
N ALA A 70 9.02 14.50 -22.73
CA ALA A 70 8.18 14.39 -23.91
C ALA A 70 8.90 13.72 -25.10
N GLU A 71 10.18 13.98 -25.29
CA GLU A 71 11.00 13.33 -26.33
C GLU A 71 11.19 11.84 -26.04
N GLN A 72 11.49 11.49 -24.78
CA GLN A 72 11.67 10.10 -24.37
C GLN A 72 10.38 9.30 -24.43
N GLU A 73 9.24 9.89 -24.08
CA GLU A 73 7.93 9.25 -24.21
C GLU A 73 7.65 8.87 -25.67
N LYS A 74 7.95 9.74 -26.64
CA LYS A 74 7.83 9.41 -28.07
C LYS A 74 8.72 8.24 -28.48
N ILE A 75 9.96 8.19 -27.98
CA ILE A 75 10.87 7.08 -28.27
C ILE A 75 10.34 5.77 -27.67
N ILE A 76 9.82 5.82 -26.45
CA ILE A 76 9.21 4.67 -25.78
C ILE A 76 7.98 4.20 -26.56
N GLU A 77 7.10 5.09 -26.98
CA GLU A 77 5.93 4.75 -27.81
C GLU A 77 6.36 4.08 -29.12
N GLN A 78 7.33 4.64 -29.83
CA GLN A 78 7.87 4.04 -31.07
C GLN A 78 8.46 2.64 -30.83
N LYS A 79 9.17 2.46 -29.71
CA LYS A 79 9.75 1.16 -29.32
C LYS A 79 8.66 0.12 -29.01
N LEU A 80 7.57 0.54 -28.38
CA LEU A 80 6.48 -0.35 -27.96
C LEU A 80 5.45 -0.64 -29.06
N GLU A 81 5.46 0.14 -30.15
CA GLU A 81 4.52 0.03 -31.26
C GLU A 81 4.40 -1.40 -31.85
N PRO A 82 5.50 -2.19 -32.05
CA PRO A 82 5.39 -3.56 -32.52
C PRO A 82 4.66 -4.49 -31.54
N LEU A 83 4.92 -4.34 -30.23
CA LEU A 83 4.26 -5.12 -29.17
C LEU A 83 2.77 -4.77 -29.08
N LYS A 84 2.44 -3.48 -29.19
CA LYS A 84 1.06 -3.02 -29.25
C LYS A 84 0.30 -3.64 -30.42
N ARG A 85 0.88 -3.65 -31.62
CA ARG A 85 0.27 -4.30 -32.80
C ARG A 85 0.14 -5.81 -32.63
N ALA A 86 1.08 -6.47 -31.97
CA ALA A 86 0.99 -7.90 -31.67
C ALA A 86 -0.16 -8.19 -30.69
N GLN A 87 -0.33 -7.35 -29.66
CA GLN A 87 -1.45 -7.42 -28.72
C GLN A 87 -2.80 -7.18 -29.43
N GLU A 88 -2.90 -6.16 -30.28
CA GLU A 88 -4.11 -5.88 -31.06
C GLU A 88 -4.47 -7.04 -32.01
N LYS A 89 -3.48 -7.61 -32.71
CA LYS A 89 -3.68 -8.81 -33.54
C LYS A 89 -4.15 -10.00 -32.72
N TYR A 90 -3.58 -10.22 -31.54
CA TYR A 90 -4.01 -11.27 -30.63
C TYR A 90 -5.45 -11.07 -30.16
N GLN A 91 -5.84 -9.84 -29.82
CA GLN A 91 -7.22 -9.51 -29.45
C GLN A 91 -8.20 -9.73 -30.62
N GLN A 92 -7.85 -9.28 -31.83
CA GLN A 92 -8.66 -9.49 -33.03
C GLN A 92 -8.84 -10.97 -33.36
N HIS A 93 -7.76 -11.76 -33.28
CA HIS A 93 -7.83 -13.20 -33.55
C HIS A 93 -8.70 -13.93 -32.51
N ASN A 94 -8.60 -13.54 -31.24
CA ASN A 94 -9.41 -14.12 -30.16
C ASN A 94 -10.89 -13.73 -30.22
N MET A 95 -11.24 -12.60 -30.83
CA MET A 95 -12.64 -12.20 -31.04
C MET A 95 -13.34 -13.08 -32.08
N HIS A 96 -12.60 -13.63 -33.06
CA HIS A 96 -13.16 -14.46 -34.12
C HIS A 96 -13.26 -15.95 -33.77
N ASP A 97 -12.48 -16.45 -32.80
CA ASP A 97 -12.45 -17.87 -32.42
C ASP A 97 -13.40 -18.21 -31.23
N SER A 98 -14.44 -17.38 -31.02
CA SER A 98 -15.41 -17.48 -29.93
C SER A 98 -16.45 -18.58 -30.16
N THR A 99 -16.01 -19.82 -30.32
CA THR A 99 -16.92 -20.99 -30.33
C THR A 99 -17.03 -21.65 -28.94
N TYR A 100 -16.17 -21.29 -27.96
CA TYR A 100 -16.22 -21.80 -26.58
C TYR A 100 -15.94 -20.71 -25.52
N PRO A 101 -16.98 -19.96 -25.08
CA PRO A 101 -16.82 -18.83 -24.15
C PRO A 101 -16.51 -19.24 -22.69
N HIS A 102 -17.00 -20.39 -22.24
CA HIS A 102 -17.07 -20.69 -20.80
C HIS A 102 -15.81 -21.25 -20.14
N ALA A 103 -14.81 -21.70 -20.91
CA ALA A 103 -13.58 -22.25 -20.34
C ALA A 103 -12.49 -21.18 -20.06
N ARG A 104 -12.67 -19.94 -20.56
CA ARG A 104 -11.58 -18.97 -20.70
C ARG A 104 -11.55 -17.88 -19.62
N GLU A 105 -12.70 -17.50 -19.06
CA GLU A 105 -12.78 -16.48 -17.99
C GLU A 105 -12.04 -16.90 -16.71
N GLY A 106 -11.98 -18.20 -16.42
CA GLY A 106 -11.29 -18.73 -15.23
C GLY A 106 -9.76 -18.63 -15.29
N LEU A 107 -9.15 -18.73 -16.49
CA LEU A 107 -7.69 -18.70 -16.64
C LEU A 107 -7.13 -17.27 -16.65
N ALA A 108 -7.88 -16.31 -17.22
CA ALA A 108 -7.49 -14.90 -17.23
C ALA A 108 -7.59 -14.24 -15.85
N ALA A 109 -8.60 -14.60 -15.04
CA ALA A 109 -8.72 -14.13 -13.67
C ALA A 109 -7.56 -14.64 -12.78
N LYS A 110 -7.14 -15.89 -12.97
CA LYS A 110 -6.05 -16.52 -12.21
C LYS A 110 -4.66 -15.99 -12.57
N SER A 111 -4.41 -15.66 -13.85
CA SER A 111 -3.15 -15.02 -14.22
C SER A 111 -3.02 -13.61 -13.62
N SER A 112 -4.13 -12.89 -13.44
CA SER A 112 -4.13 -11.58 -12.77
C SER A 112 -3.72 -11.67 -11.30
N GLU A 113 -4.17 -12.70 -10.58
CA GLU A 113 -3.81 -12.92 -9.17
C GLU A 113 -2.31 -13.25 -9.01
N TYR A 114 -1.76 -14.05 -9.92
CA TYR A 114 -0.33 -14.34 -10.02
C TYR A 114 0.52 -13.07 -10.15
N PHE A 115 0.20 -12.20 -11.10
CA PHE A 115 0.96 -10.96 -11.31
C PHE A 115 0.82 -10.00 -10.13
N HIS A 116 -0.36 -9.98 -9.51
CA HIS A 116 -0.59 -9.17 -8.32
C HIS A 116 0.27 -9.63 -7.14
N GLN A 117 0.39 -10.95 -6.92
CA GLN A 117 1.19 -11.49 -5.82
C GLN A 117 2.69 -11.25 -6.03
N ALA A 118 3.22 -11.48 -7.24
CA ALA A 118 4.60 -11.15 -7.60
C ALA A 118 4.89 -9.65 -7.42
N TYR A 119 3.94 -8.78 -7.79
CA TYR A 119 4.04 -7.34 -7.58
C TYR A 119 4.13 -6.97 -6.10
N LEU A 120 3.28 -7.55 -5.25
CA LEU A 120 3.30 -7.32 -3.81
C LEU A 120 4.61 -7.78 -3.16
N GLU A 121 5.16 -8.92 -3.57
CA GLU A 121 6.45 -9.41 -3.07
C GLU A 121 7.60 -8.49 -3.47
N ASN A 122 7.65 -8.04 -4.73
CA ASN A 122 8.64 -7.07 -5.19
C ASN A 122 8.53 -5.74 -4.43
N ARG A 123 7.31 -5.26 -4.17
CA ARG A 123 7.09 -4.05 -3.38
C ARG A 123 7.57 -4.19 -1.93
N ARG A 124 7.40 -5.38 -1.33
CA ARG A 124 7.94 -5.69 0.01
C ARG A 124 9.46 -5.74 0.00
N LEU A 125 10.07 -6.33 -1.03
CA LEU A 125 11.52 -6.36 -1.23
C LEU A 125 12.10 -4.93 -1.32
N ASP A 126 11.49 -4.06 -2.12
CA ASP A 126 11.86 -2.64 -2.22
C ASP A 126 11.74 -1.91 -0.86
N GLY A 127 10.77 -2.29 -0.02
CA GLY A 127 10.67 -1.83 1.37
C GLY A 127 11.86 -2.25 2.23
N ARG A 128 12.25 -3.54 2.17
CA ARG A 128 13.40 -4.10 2.89
C ARG A 128 14.71 -3.43 2.47
N ILE A 129 14.92 -3.23 1.17
CA ILE A 129 16.11 -2.56 0.61
C ILE A 129 16.20 -1.12 1.13
N ARG A 130 15.09 -0.37 1.09
CA ARG A 130 15.05 1.01 1.62
C ARG A 130 15.39 1.06 3.11
N TYR A 131 14.81 0.17 3.91
CA TYR A 131 15.12 0.10 5.33
C TYR A 131 16.61 -0.16 5.59
N ARG A 132 17.20 -1.12 4.89
CA ARG A 132 18.64 -1.42 5.02
C ARG A 132 19.53 -0.25 4.60
N ASN A 133 19.20 0.43 3.50
CA ASN A 133 19.93 1.63 3.07
C ASN A 133 19.83 2.76 4.09
N THR A 134 18.67 2.96 4.74
CA THR A 134 18.53 3.94 5.81
C THR A 134 19.36 3.55 7.03
N LYS A 135 19.36 2.28 7.43
CA LYS A 135 20.17 1.79 8.55
C LYS A 135 21.67 2.01 8.30
N PHE A 136 22.14 1.67 7.11
CA PHE A 136 23.54 1.89 6.71
C PHE A 136 23.93 3.38 6.74
N LYS A 137 23.03 4.28 6.31
CA LYS A 137 23.27 5.73 6.42
C LYS A 137 23.40 6.20 7.86
N VAL A 138 22.60 5.66 8.78
CA VAL A 138 22.70 5.98 10.21
C VAL A 138 24.02 5.47 10.80
N GLU A 139 24.42 4.25 10.42
CA GLU A 139 25.71 3.66 10.82
C GLU A 139 26.88 4.52 10.34
N VAL A 140 26.92 4.86 9.05
CA VAL A 140 27.92 5.78 8.48
C VAL A 140 27.96 7.12 9.21
N ALA A 141 26.78 7.70 9.52
CA ALA A 141 26.71 8.99 10.23
C ALA A 141 27.18 8.90 11.69
N SER A 142 27.19 7.71 12.27
CA SER A 142 27.64 7.46 13.66
C SER A 142 29.16 7.29 13.77
N HIS A 143 29.87 7.20 12.64
CA HIS A 143 31.32 7.01 12.58
C HIS A 143 32.02 8.19 11.85
N PRO A 144 32.03 9.40 12.43
CA PRO A 144 32.68 10.56 11.84
C PRO A 144 34.22 10.43 11.75
N GLU A 145 34.80 9.49 12.50
CA GLU A 145 36.24 9.21 12.54
C GLU A 145 36.75 8.44 11.32
N TRP A 146 35.87 7.82 10.52
CA TRP A 146 36.28 7.05 9.35
C TRP A 146 36.97 7.94 8.31
N SER A 147 38.10 7.47 7.83
CA SER A 147 38.78 8.09 6.70
C SER A 147 37.91 8.04 5.44
N ARG A 148 38.17 8.94 4.49
CA ARG A 148 37.48 8.92 3.19
C ARG A 148 37.64 7.60 2.44
N GLN A 149 38.75 6.90 2.65
CA GLN A 149 39.01 5.63 2.01
C GLN A 149 38.16 4.52 2.64
N GLU A 150 38.17 4.39 3.96
CA GLU A 150 37.34 3.42 4.69
C GLU A 150 35.85 3.62 4.38
N LEU A 151 35.40 4.87 4.32
CA LEU A 151 34.01 5.18 3.98
C LEU A 151 33.65 4.70 2.56
N ARG A 152 34.55 4.88 1.58
CA ARG A 152 34.34 4.40 0.21
C ARG A 152 34.29 2.89 0.15
N GLU A 153 35.20 2.21 0.83
CA GLU A 153 35.24 0.75 0.91
C GLU A 153 33.93 0.20 1.52
N ARG A 154 33.47 0.78 2.63
CA ARG A 154 32.18 0.43 3.26
C ARG A 154 30.98 0.67 2.36
N ILE A 155 30.94 1.78 1.64
CA ILE A 155 29.86 2.07 0.68
C ILE A 155 29.87 1.01 -0.43
N CYS A 156 31.05 0.69 -1.00
CA CYS A 156 31.17 -0.35 -2.02
C CYS A 156 30.73 -1.73 -1.50
N GLU A 157 31.15 -2.12 -0.30
CA GLU A 157 30.72 -3.37 0.34
C GLU A 157 29.20 -3.43 0.52
N HIS A 158 28.60 -2.34 1.01
CA HIS A 158 27.15 -2.27 1.21
C HIS A 158 26.38 -2.29 -0.11
N GLU A 159 26.86 -1.60 -1.14
CA GLU A 159 26.27 -1.64 -2.49
C GLU A 159 26.34 -3.05 -3.10
N ALA A 160 27.50 -3.72 -3.00
CA ALA A 160 27.66 -5.09 -3.44
C ALA A 160 26.71 -6.05 -2.70
N PHE A 161 26.59 -5.89 -1.38
CA PHE A 161 25.66 -6.66 -0.56
C PHE A 161 24.20 -6.44 -0.96
N ILE A 162 23.77 -5.19 -1.16
CA ILE A 162 22.40 -4.87 -1.59
C ILE A 162 22.13 -5.47 -2.97
N SER A 163 23.11 -5.45 -3.87
CA SER A 163 22.95 -6.05 -5.19
C SER A 163 22.76 -7.57 -5.12
N ASP A 164 23.67 -8.29 -4.45
CA ASP A 164 23.58 -9.75 -4.27
C ASP A 164 22.29 -10.15 -3.54
N TYR A 165 21.93 -9.44 -2.48
CA TYR A 165 20.70 -9.68 -1.74
C TYR A 165 19.44 -9.47 -2.60
N THR A 166 19.42 -8.41 -3.42
CA THR A 166 18.27 -8.13 -4.30
C THR A 166 18.13 -9.21 -5.37
N GLU A 167 19.24 -9.66 -5.94
CA GLU A 167 19.25 -10.73 -6.94
C GLU A 167 18.75 -12.06 -6.35
N LYS A 168 19.29 -12.49 -5.20
CA LYS A 168 18.84 -13.70 -4.50
C LYS A 168 17.36 -13.65 -4.14
N GLU A 169 16.88 -12.52 -3.63
CA GLU A 169 15.46 -12.37 -3.29
C GLU A 169 14.57 -12.40 -4.54
N ARG A 170 14.99 -11.79 -5.65
CA ARG A 170 14.25 -11.86 -6.92
C ARG A 170 14.22 -13.26 -7.50
N GLN A 171 15.35 -13.98 -7.45
CA GLN A 171 15.41 -15.38 -7.85
C GLN A 171 14.47 -16.23 -6.98
N GLY A 172 14.44 -15.98 -5.67
CA GLY A 172 13.52 -16.64 -4.74
C GLY A 172 12.04 -16.34 -5.02
N ILE A 173 11.71 -15.08 -5.35
CA ILE A 173 10.36 -14.71 -5.81
C ILE A 173 10.02 -15.49 -7.08
N ASN A 174 10.88 -15.45 -8.10
CA ASN A 174 10.66 -16.15 -9.36
C ASN A 174 10.50 -17.67 -9.18
N TYR A 175 11.28 -18.29 -8.30
CA TYR A 175 11.16 -19.72 -8.00
C TYR A 175 9.80 -20.06 -7.38
N ARG A 176 9.37 -19.30 -6.36
CA ARG A 176 8.03 -19.45 -5.76
C ARG A 176 6.92 -19.24 -6.78
N MET A 177 7.11 -18.30 -7.72
CA MET A 177 6.15 -18.07 -8.80
C MET A 177 6.08 -19.28 -9.75
N MET A 178 7.22 -19.86 -10.15
CA MET A 178 7.22 -21.07 -10.99
C MET A 178 6.58 -22.27 -10.30
N GLU A 179 6.85 -22.47 -9.02
CA GLU A 179 6.25 -23.55 -8.23
C GLU A 179 4.72 -23.41 -8.16
N PHE A 180 4.23 -22.17 -7.96
CA PHE A 180 2.80 -21.87 -7.99
C PHE A 180 2.17 -22.15 -9.36
N GLU A 181 2.82 -21.78 -10.47
CA GLU A 181 2.35 -22.11 -11.82
C GLU A 181 2.29 -23.62 -12.06
N GLU A 182 3.30 -24.36 -11.61
CA GLU A 182 3.35 -25.81 -11.77
C GLU A 182 2.25 -26.50 -10.96
N ASP A 183 1.99 -26.03 -9.74
CA ASP A 183 0.87 -26.48 -8.90
C ASP A 183 -0.49 -26.19 -9.55
N GLU A 184 -0.71 -25.00 -10.11
CA GLU A 184 -1.95 -24.69 -10.84
C GLU A 184 -2.09 -25.56 -12.10
N ARG A 185 -1.00 -25.81 -12.85
CA ARG A 185 -1.02 -26.76 -13.98
C ARG A 185 -1.36 -28.17 -13.50
N ARG A 186 -0.85 -28.60 -12.35
CA ARG A 186 -1.15 -29.91 -11.76
C ARG A 186 -2.62 -30.03 -11.37
N ARG A 187 -3.17 -29.00 -10.71
CA ARG A 187 -4.60 -28.91 -10.36
C ARG A 187 -5.49 -28.92 -11.59
N ALA A 188 -5.13 -28.15 -12.63
CA ALA A 188 -5.88 -28.12 -13.88
C ALA A 188 -5.90 -29.49 -14.57
N LYS A 189 -4.75 -30.19 -14.62
CA LYS A 189 -4.66 -31.57 -15.15
C LYS A 189 -5.47 -32.58 -14.33
N GLU A 190 -5.45 -32.45 -13.00
CA GLU A 190 -6.23 -33.31 -12.13
C GLU A 190 -7.74 -33.07 -12.30
N GLU A 191 -8.15 -31.81 -12.44
CA GLU A 191 -9.53 -31.43 -12.67
C GLU A 191 -10.05 -31.93 -14.03
N THR A 192 -9.24 -31.81 -15.10
CA THR A 192 -9.61 -32.39 -16.41
C THR A 192 -9.69 -33.91 -16.34
N ARG A 193 -8.78 -34.57 -15.63
CA ARG A 193 -8.86 -36.02 -15.38
C ARG A 193 -10.14 -36.41 -14.63
N LYS A 194 -10.48 -35.71 -13.54
CA LYS A 194 -11.73 -35.94 -12.78
C LYS A 194 -12.97 -35.76 -13.64
N ARG A 195 -13.03 -34.72 -14.46
CA ARG A 195 -14.15 -34.49 -15.40
C ARG A 195 -14.26 -35.63 -16.41
N ALA A 196 -13.15 -36.10 -16.96
CA ALA A 196 -13.14 -37.24 -17.89
C ALA A 196 -13.59 -38.55 -17.22
N GLU A 197 -13.15 -38.81 -15.98
CA GLU A 197 -13.59 -39.97 -15.19
C GLU A 197 -15.09 -39.90 -14.86
N GLU A 198 -15.59 -38.73 -14.46
CA GLU A 198 -17.03 -38.52 -14.22
C GLU A 198 -17.88 -38.68 -15.48
N GLU A 199 -17.39 -38.21 -16.63
CA GLU A 199 -18.07 -38.37 -17.91
C GLU A 199 -18.08 -39.84 -18.35
N TYR A 200 -16.97 -40.55 -18.19
CA TYR A 200 -16.90 -41.99 -18.44
C TYR A 200 -17.88 -42.78 -17.56
N HIS A 201 -17.96 -42.45 -16.26
CA HIS A 201 -18.95 -43.06 -15.36
C HIS A 201 -20.39 -42.72 -15.73
N ARG A 202 -20.66 -41.49 -16.21
CA ARG A 202 -21.98 -41.10 -16.73
C ARG A 202 -22.36 -41.93 -17.95
N GLN A 203 -21.43 -42.12 -18.89
CA GLN A 203 -21.65 -42.93 -20.09
C GLN A 203 -21.89 -44.41 -19.75
N GLN A 204 -21.13 -45.00 -18.82
CA GLN A 204 -21.37 -46.39 -18.37
C GLN A 204 -22.73 -46.55 -17.68
N LYS A 205 -23.15 -45.60 -16.85
CA LYS A 205 -24.48 -45.65 -16.22
C LYS A 205 -25.59 -45.53 -17.26
N ALA A 206 -25.43 -44.64 -18.24
CA ALA A 206 -26.38 -44.47 -19.32
C ALA A 206 -26.51 -45.74 -20.17
N SER A 207 -25.40 -46.39 -20.55
CA SER A 207 -25.43 -47.64 -21.32
C SER A 207 -26.01 -48.81 -20.53
N GLY A 208 -25.71 -48.91 -19.23
CA GLY A 208 -26.30 -49.92 -18.35
C GLY A 208 -27.80 -49.68 -18.06
N GLU A 209 -28.26 -48.43 -18.07
CA GLU A 209 -29.69 -48.10 -18.01
C GLU A 209 -30.40 -48.37 -19.34
N GLU A 210 -29.79 -48.06 -20.49
CA GLU A 210 -30.33 -48.40 -21.80
C GLU A 210 -30.44 -49.91 -22.01
N GLY A 211 -29.43 -50.68 -21.62
CA GLY A 211 -29.49 -52.15 -21.66
C GLY A 211 -30.63 -52.70 -20.81
N ARG A 212 -30.78 -52.20 -19.58
CA ARG A 212 -31.91 -52.57 -18.70
C ARG A 212 -33.26 -52.15 -19.27
N ARG A 213 -33.36 -50.99 -19.94
CA ARG A 213 -34.59 -50.58 -20.64
C ARG A 213 -34.91 -51.48 -21.83
N GLN A 214 -33.90 -51.88 -22.61
CA GLN A 214 -34.08 -52.78 -23.75
C GLN A 214 -34.49 -54.19 -23.29
N GLU A 215 -33.81 -54.74 -22.27
CA GLU A 215 -34.19 -56.03 -21.65
C GLU A 215 -35.59 -55.97 -21.05
N TRP A 216 -35.92 -54.90 -20.33
CA TRP A 216 -37.26 -54.69 -19.78
C TRP A 216 -38.33 -54.59 -20.87
N HIS A 217 -38.06 -53.87 -21.97
CA HIS A 217 -38.96 -53.82 -23.13
C HIS A 217 -39.11 -55.18 -23.83
N GLN A 218 -38.03 -55.94 -23.96
CA GLN A 218 -38.06 -57.27 -24.58
C GLN A 218 -38.81 -58.29 -23.70
N GLN A 219 -38.63 -58.21 -22.39
CA GLN A 219 -39.34 -59.03 -21.40
C GLN A 219 -40.82 -58.64 -21.29
N GLN A 220 -41.15 -57.35 -21.41
CA GLN A 220 -42.53 -56.86 -21.55
C GLN A 220 -43.20 -57.41 -22.81
N GLN A 221 -42.52 -57.39 -23.97
CA GLN A 221 -43.07 -57.96 -25.22
C GLN A 221 -43.34 -59.47 -25.12
N GLN A 222 -42.51 -60.21 -24.37
CA GLN A 222 -42.73 -61.65 -24.12
C GLN A 222 -43.85 -61.93 -23.11
N GLN A 223 -44.04 -61.06 -22.10
CA GLN A 223 -45.14 -61.18 -21.13
C GLN A 223 -46.49 -60.67 -21.69
N GLU A 224 -46.50 -59.66 -22.55
CA GLU A 224 -47.72 -59.19 -23.24
C GLU A 224 -48.23 -60.18 -24.29
N GLY A 225 -47.36 -61.07 -24.80
CA GLY A 225 -47.73 -62.19 -25.66
C GLY A 225 -48.44 -63.35 -24.95
N THR A 226 -48.38 -63.42 -23.61
CA THR A 226 -48.96 -64.52 -22.81
C THR A 226 -50.04 -64.10 -21.81
N LYS A 227 -50.19 -62.80 -21.51
CA LYS A 227 -51.23 -62.26 -20.60
C LYS A 227 -52.32 -61.44 -21.30
N ARG A 228 -52.63 -61.74 -22.56
CA ARG A 228 -53.78 -61.15 -23.29
C ARG A 228 -55.05 -62.00 -23.30
N ARG A 229 -55.18 -62.93 -22.34
CA ARG A 229 -56.45 -63.55 -21.96
C ARG A 229 -56.46 -63.79 -20.44
N ASP A 230 -57.40 -63.10 -19.76
CA ASP A 230 -58.05 -63.53 -18.51
C ASP A 230 -57.68 -62.94 -17.13
N GLU A 231 -56.91 -61.86 -17.01
CA GLU A 231 -56.83 -61.11 -15.73
C GLU A 231 -56.74 -59.59 -15.94
N ASN A 232 -57.84 -58.93 -16.34
CA ASN A 232 -57.71 -57.52 -16.74
C ASN A 232 -58.88 -56.60 -16.35
N ALA A 233 -59.16 -56.52 -15.05
CA ALA A 233 -59.85 -55.36 -14.50
C ALA A 233 -59.30 -54.98 -13.12
N TYR A 234 -59.16 -55.94 -12.20
CA TYR A 234 -58.79 -55.69 -10.81
C TYR A 234 -57.30 -55.36 -10.61
N GLY A 235 -56.40 -56.06 -11.33
CA GLY A 235 -54.96 -55.79 -11.29
C GLY A 235 -54.56 -54.43 -11.86
N ARG A 236 -55.29 -53.93 -12.88
CA ARG A 236 -55.08 -52.58 -13.42
C ARG A 236 -55.46 -51.50 -12.41
N GLN A 237 -56.56 -51.66 -11.68
CA GLN A 237 -56.94 -50.72 -10.63
C GLN A 237 -55.95 -50.70 -9.47
N GLN A 238 -55.50 -51.86 -8.98
CA GLN A 238 -54.50 -51.90 -7.91
C GLN A 238 -53.13 -51.39 -8.34
N TRP A 239 -52.69 -51.71 -9.56
CA TRP A 239 -51.45 -51.17 -10.11
C TRP A 239 -51.52 -49.65 -10.25
N TRP A 240 -52.64 -49.11 -10.76
CA TRP A 240 -52.84 -47.67 -10.88
C TRP A 240 -52.86 -46.98 -9.51
N TYR A 241 -53.49 -47.60 -8.51
CA TYR A 241 -53.51 -47.09 -7.13
C TYR A 241 -52.10 -47.05 -6.52
N ASN A 242 -51.34 -48.15 -6.60
CA ASN A 242 -49.98 -48.23 -6.07
C ASN A 242 -49.03 -47.27 -6.82
N HIS A 243 -49.15 -47.16 -8.15
CA HIS A 243 -48.36 -46.23 -8.95
C HIS A 243 -48.67 -44.78 -8.58
N PHE A 244 -49.94 -44.42 -8.43
CA PHE A 244 -50.36 -43.07 -8.03
C PHE A 244 -49.89 -42.75 -6.60
N GLU A 245 -49.96 -43.71 -5.68
CA GLU A 245 -49.49 -43.54 -4.31
C GLU A 245 -47.96 -43.40 -4.25
N GLU A 246 -47.22 -44.14 -5.08
CA GLU A 246 -45.77 -44.03 -5.18
C GLU A 246 -45.35 -42.71 -5.85
N GLU A 247 -46.03 -42.26 -6.90
CA GLU A 247 -45.82 -40.94 -7.49
C GLU A 247 -46.11 -39.83 -6.50
N LYS A 248 -47.17 -39.97 -5.69
CA LYS A 248 -47.48 -39.03 -4.62
C LYS A 248 -46.36 -38.98 -3.58
N ARG A 249 -45.83 -40.13 -3.13
CA ARG A 249 -44.67 -40.19 -2.22
C ARG A 249 -43.42 -39.57 -2.84
N ARG A 250 -43.15 -39.80 -4.13
CA ARG A 250 -42.02 -39.20 -4.84
C ARG A 250 -42.17 -37.68 -4.94
N TYR A 251 -43.37 -37.20 -5.25
CA TYR A 251 -43.68 -35.78 -5.30
C TYR A 251 -43.52 -35.11 -3.94
N GLU A 252 -44.06 -35.69 -2.87
CA GLU A 252 -43.93 -35.19 -1.50
C GLU A 252 -42.46 -35.20 -1.03
N SER A 253 -41.72 -36.27 -1.30
CA SER A 253 -40.28 -36.34 -1.01
C SER A 253 -39.49 -35.30 -1.80
N GLN A 254 -39.81 -35.06 -3.07
CA GLN A 254 -39.13 -34.06 -3.90
C GLN A 254 -39.45 -32.65 -3.43
N LYS A 255 -40.72 -32.39 -3.05
CA LYS A 255 -41.16 -31.13 -2.46
C LYS A 255 -40.45 -30.87 -1.13
N SER A 256 -40.39 -31.85 -0.24
CA SER A 256 -39.67 -31.74 1.04
C SER A 256 -38.18 -31.42 0.84
N ARG A 257 -37.50 -32.07 -0.12
CA ARG A 257 -36.10 -31.77 -0.44
C ARG A 257 -35.91 -30.36 -0.98
N ARG A 258 -36.84 -29.87 -1.82
CA ARG A 258 -36.82 -28.49 -2.34
C ARG A 258 -37.02 -27.46 -1.22
N GLU A 259 -37.97 -27.72 -0.31
CA GLU A 259 -38.21 -26.84 0.83
C GLU A 259 -37.03 -26.82 1.81
N GLU A 260 -36.40 -27.95 2.07
CA GLU A 260 -35.21 -28.03 2.92
C GLU A 260 -34.02 -27.29 2.28
N HIS A 261 -33.78 -27.50 0.98
CA HIS A 261 -32.74 -26.77 0.25
C HIS A 261 -33.00 -25.26 0.26
N ALA A 262 -34.24 -24.83 0.01
CA ALA A 262 -34.62 -23.43 0.06
C ALA A 262 -34.42 -22.82 1.45
N LYS A 263 -34.69 -23.57 2.53
CA LYS A 263 -34.43 -23.14 3.91
C LYS A 263 -32.93 -22.98 4.19
N ARG A 264 -32.10 -23.93 3.76
CA ARG A 264 -30.63 -23.85 3.92
C ARG A 264 -30.06 -22.66 3.15
N ASP A 265 -30.48 -22.48 1.90
CA ASP A 265 -30.05 -21.34 1.08
C ASP A 265 -30.46 -20.00 1.71
N ALA A 266 -31.66 -19.92 2.29
CA ALA A 266 -32.14 -18.73 2.97
C ALA A 266 -31.30 -18.42 4.24
N GLN A 267 -31.00 -19.43 5.05
CA GLN A 267 -30.14 -19.29 6.24
C GLN A 267 -28.72 -18.86 5.87
N GLU A 268 -28.12 -19.45 4.84
CA GLU A 268 -26.78 -19.10 4.38
C GLU A 268 -26.72 -17.65 3.87
N ARG A 269 -27.75 -17.19 3.15
CA ARG A 269 -27.85 -15.79 2.69
C ARG A 269 -27.97 -14.83 3.87
N GLU A 270 -28.76 -15.17 4.88
CA GLU A 270 -28.91 -14.35 6.08
C GLU A 270 -27.59 -14.25 6.87
N GLU A 271 -26.89 -15.38 7.05
CA GLU A 271 -25.59 -15.38 7.73
C GLU A 271 -24.55 -14.57 6.97
N LYS A 272 -24.47 -14.73 5.64
CA LYS A 272 -23.59 -13.90 4.78
C LYS A 272 -23.93 -12.42 4.88
N GLN A 273 -25.21 -12.05 4.96
CA GLN A 273 -25.62 -10.66 5.16
C GLN A 273 -25.20 -10.13 6.53
N ARG A 274 -25.38 -10.91 7.60
CA ARG A 274 -24.94 -10.54 8.95
C ARG A 274 -23.42 -10.37 9.03
N GLN A 275 -22.65 -11.27 8.41
CA GLN A 275 -21.19 -11.17 8.35
C GLN A 275 -20.73 -9.92 7.60
N ARG A 276 -21.35 -9.60 6.45
CA ARG A 276 -21.07 -8.37 5.70
C ARG A 276 -21.38 -7.12 6.52
N ALA A 277 -22.55 -7.06 7.16
CA ALA A 277 -22.94 -5.93 7.99
C ALA A 277 -21.99 -5.74 9.19
N PHE A 278 -21.52 -6.84 9.81
CA PHE A 278 -20.55 -6.78 10.90
C PHE A 278 -19.18 -6.24 10.45
N GLU A 279 -18.68 -6.72 9.31
CA GLU A 279 -17.40 -6.27 8.76
C GLU A 279 -17.47 -4.80 8.29
N GLU A 280 -18.58 -4.38 7.69
CA GLU A 280 -18.83 -2.97 7.34
C GLU A 280 -18.86 -2.06 8.57
N ASP A 281 -19.53 -2.47 9.67
CA ASP A 281 -19.53 -1.71 10.93
C ASP A 281 -18.12 -1.62 11.53
N ARG A 282 -17.36 -2.73 11.51
CA ARG A 282 -15.97 -2.75 11.98
C ARG A 282 -15.10 -1.78 11.19
N GLN A 283 -15.17 -1.80 9.86
CA GLN A 283 -14.42 -0.90 9.00
C GLN A 283 -14.82 0.57 9.20
N ARG A 284 -16.12 0.84 9.40
CA ARG A 284 -16.61 2.17 9.74
C ARG A 284 -16.00 2.69 11.05
N ARG A 285 -16.04 1.89 12.13
CA ARG A 285 -15.46 2.26 13.43
C ARG A 285 -13.95 2.49 13.36
N GLU A 286 -13.22 1.67 12.62
CA GLU A 286 -11.78 1.83 12.43
C GLU A 286 -11.45 3.12 11.67
N LYS A 287 -12.20 3.41 10.59
CA LYS A 287 -12.04 4.65 9.81
C LYS A 287 -12.33 5.88 10.66
N GLU A 288 -13.41 5.88 11.43
CA GLU A 288 -13.75 6.97 12.37
C GLU A 288 -12.67 7.17 13.44
N SER A 289 -12.15 6.08 14.03
CA SER A 289 -11.08 6.14 15.03
C SER A 289 -9.80 6.75 14.46
N ARG A 290 -9.42 6.32 13.24
CA ARG A 290 -8.26 6.86 12.53
C ARG A 290 -8.43 8.34 12.19
N GLU A 291 -9.62 8.74 11.78
CA GLU A 291 -9.92 10.15 11.48
C GLU A 291 -9.89 11.02 12.75
N ARG A 292 -10.45 10.54 13.88
CA ARG A 292 -10.37 11.24 15.16
C ARG A 292 -8.93 11.44 15.62
N ARG A 293 -8.09 10.40 15.54
CA ARG A 293 -6.65 10.49 15.87
C ARG A 293 -5.93 11.49 14.96
N ARG A 294 -6.24 11.49 13.66
CA ARG A 294 -5.68 12.44 12.70
C ARG A 294 -6.07 13.88 13.04
N LYS A 295 -7.36 14.13 13.30
CA LYS A 295 -7.87 15.46 13.68
C LYS A 295 -7.24 15.96 14.99
N GLN A 296 -7.14 15.09 16.00
CA GLN A 296 -6.46 15.43 17.27
C GLN A 296 -4.98 15.76 17.07
N ALA A 297 -4.27 14.98 16.24
CA ALA A 297 -2.89 15.26 15.91
C ALA A 297 -2.76 16.61 15.19
N GLU A 298 -3.56 16.86 14.14
CA GLU A 298 -3.58 18.13 13.40
C GLU A 298 -3.91 19.33 14.30
N GLU A 299 -4.85 19.19 15.23
CA GLU A 299 -5.20 20.23 16.21
C GLU A 299 -4.05 20.49 17.20
N SER A 300 -3.45 19.44 17.75
CA SER A 300 -2.29 19.59 18.65
C SER A 300 -1.13 20.29 17.95
N GLU A 301 -0.91 19.97 16.67
CA GLU A 301 0.16 20.56 15.87
C GLU A 301 -0.13 22.03 15.54
N ARG A 302 -1.39 22.39 15.26
CA ARG A 302 -1.80 23.79 15.09
C ARG A 302 -1.58 24.60 16.37
N LEU A 303 -1.90 24.04 17.53
CA LEU A 303 -1.70 24.71 18.82
C LEU A 303 -0.20 24.96 19.10
N LYS A 304 0.67 23.98 18.79
CA LYS A 304 2.13 24.17 18.88
C LYS A 304 2.61 25.29 17.97
N GLU A 305 2.18 25.29 16.70
CA GLU A 305 2.56 26.33 15.72
C GLU A 305 2.11 27.72 16.17
N GLN A 306 0.88 27.85 16.68
CA GLN A 306 0.39 29.10 17.27
C GLN A 306 1.26 29.54 18.45
N ARG A 307 1.64 28.59 19.33
CA ARG A 307 2.49 28.89 20.48
C ARG A 307 3.89 29.36 20.07
N TYR A 308 4.52 28.70 19.10
CA TYR A 308 5.82 29.12 18.57
C TYR A 308 5.75 30.54 18.00
N LYS A 309 4.70 30.84 17.26
CA LYS A 309 4.47 32.17 16.72
C LYS A 309 4.29 33.21 17.84
N SER A 310 3.46 32.92 18.83
CA SER A 310 3.26 33.82 19.98
C SER A 310 4.54 34.05 20.78
N TYR A 311 5.40 33.02 20.92
CA TYR A 311 6.71 33.15 21.55
C TYR A 311 7.60 34.14 20.79
N GLU A 312 7.74 33.97 19.47
CA GLU A 312 8.55 34.87 18.63
C GLU A 312 7.99 36.30 18.57
N ASP A 313 6.66 36.44 18.42
CA ASP A 313 5.99 37.73 18.44
C ASP A 313 6.19 38.44 19.79
N GLY A 314 6.22 37.67 20.88
CA GLY A 314 6.56 38.15 22.21
C GLY A 314 7.98 38.73 22.29
N TRP A 315 8.94 38.23 21.51
CA TRP A 315 10.30 38.78 21.51
C TRP A 315 10.52 39.92 20.51
N SER A 316 9.50 40.27 19.71
CA SER A 316 9.54 41.41 18.78
C SER A 316 9.95 42.72 19.47
N PRO A 317 10.69 43.63 18.80
CA PRO A 317 10.98 44.96 19.34
C PRO A 317 9.72 45.76 19.73
N ARG A 318 8.57 45.45 19.09
CA ARG A 318 7.28 46.10 19.32
C ARG A 318 6.40 45.38 20.34
N ALA A 319 6.94 44.38 21.04
CA ALA A 319 6.15 43.58 21.97
C ALA A 319 5.63 44.44 23.14
N PRO A 320 4.32 44.37 23.47
CA PRO A 320 3.70 45.27 24.46
C PRO A 320 4.32 45.19 25.86
N TRP A 321 4.86 44.03 26.27
CA TRP A 321 5.43 43.87 27.60
C TRP A 321 6.76 44.63 27.77
N LYS A 322 7.48 44.96 26.68
CA LYS A 322 8.74 45.71 26.74
C LYS A 322 8.57 47.18 27.14
N THR A 323 7.37 47.74 26.96
CA THR A 323 7.06 49.13 27.33
C THR A 323 6.36 49.24 28.68
N LYS A 324 6.01 48.12 29.32
CA LYS A 324 5.42 48.08 30.66
C LYS A 324 6.51 48.27 31.73
N THR A 325 6.20 49.04 32.77
CA THR A 325 7.06 49.24 33.95
C THR A 325 6.73 48.30 35.11
N ASN A 326 5.71 47.45 34.96
CA ASN A 326 5.27 46.47 35.95
C ASN A 326 4.89 45.16 35.24
N ILE A 327 5.89 44.49 34.68
CA ILE A 327 5.77 43.22 33.96
C ILE A 327 5.48 42.12 35.00
N LEU A 328 4.41 41.36 34.80
CA LEU A 328 4.10 40.19 35.63
C LEU A 328 4.77 38.93 35.07
N PHE A 329 4.88 37.88 35.87
CA PHE A 329 5.40 36.58 35.41
C PHE A 329 4.71 36.09 34.11
N ASN A 330 3.39 36.25 34.00
CA ASN A 330 2.60 35.83 32.84
C ASN A 330 2.76 36.73 31.60
N ASP A 331 3.31 37.93 31.74
CA ASP A 331 3.57 38.81 30.59
C ASP A 331 4.80 38.35 29.77
N ILE A 332 5.67 37.53 30.38
CA ILE A 332 6.92 37.09 29.78
C ILE A 332 6.65 35.93 28.81
N PRO A 333 7.16 35.99 27.56
CA PRO A 333 7.00 34.92 26.58
C PRO A 333 7.91 33.73 26.90
N TRP A 334 7.50 32.89 27.84
CA TRP A 334 8.24 31.68 28.23
C TRP A 334 8.29 30.62 27.10
N PRO A 335 9.42 29.93 26.91
CA PRO A 335 9.62 28.92 25.84
C PRO A 335 9.01 27.58 26.24
N THR A 336 7.70 27.55 26.37
CA THR A 336 6.90 26.40 26.80
C THR A 336 5.73 26.21 25.84
N LEU A 337 5.30 24.96 25.61
CA LEU A 337 4.16 24.66 24.72
C LEU A 337 2.82 25.18 25.26
N TYR A 338 2.70 25.27 26.58
CA TYR A 338 1.55 25.81 27.29
C TYR A 338 2.00 27.01 28.12
N HIS A 339 1.15 28.03 28.24
CA HIS A 339 1.48 29.23 29.01
C HIS A 339 1.59 28.88 30.51
N PRO A 340 2.78 29.01 31.12
CA PRO A 340 2.99 28.57 32.49
C PRO A 340 2.28 29.53 33.45
N GLN A 341 1.65 28.99 34.50
CA GLN A 341 0.99 29.79 35.54
C GLN A 341 1.90 30.05 36.75
N SER A 342 3.03 29.36 36.83
CA SER A 342 4.03 29.47 37.90
C SER A 342 5.42 29.12 37.38
N ALA A 343 6.47 29.52 38.11
CA ALA A 343 7.85 29.16 37.77
C ALA A 343 8.12 27.66 37.82
N ASP A 344 7.44 26.91 38.71
CA ASP A 344 7.61 25.46 38.84
C ASP A 344 7.21 24.70 37.57
N ALA A 345 6.33 25.29 36.75
CA ALA A 345 5.93 24.72 35.47
C ALA A 345 7.02 24.87 34.37
N ILE A 346 8.07 25.66 34.63
CA ILE A 346 9.19 25.87 33.73
C ILE A 346 10.33 24.94 34.16
N THR A 347 10.29 23.72 33.65
CA THR A 347 11.35 22.71 33.89
C THR A 347 12.28 22.59 32.68
N SER A 348 13.48 22.01 32.88
CA SER A 348 14.42 21.79 31.77
C SER A 348 13.79 20.91 30.68
N GLU A 349 13.01 19.89 31.06
CA GLU A 349 12.34 18.98 30.11
C GLU A 349 11.31 19.72 29.23
N VAL A 350 10.55 20.65 29.80
CA VAL A 350 9.55 21.43 29.04
C VAL A 350 10.23 22.36 28.05
N VAL A 351 11.32 23.03 28.48
CA VAL A 351 12.07 23.96 27.63
C VAL A 351 12.84 23.22 26.54
N THR A 352 13.46 22.09 26.88
CA THR A 352 14.14 21.23 25.90
C THR A 352 13.17 20.60 24.91
N ALA A 353 11.95 20.22 25.34
CA ALA A 353 10.90 19.76 24.43
C ALA A 353 10.46 20.87 23.46
N PHE A 354 10.33 22.11 23.94
CA PHE A 354 9.96 23.26 23.12
C PHE A 354 11.00 23.53 22.02
N PHE A 355 12.28 23.67 22.39
CA PHE A 355 13.38 23.89 21.46
C PHE A 355 13.89 22.60 20.78
N GLY A 356 13.36 21.44 21.15
CA GLY A 356 13.67 20.16 20.52
C GLY A 356 12.78 19.86 19.33
N ASP A 357 11.60 20.48 19.27
CA ASP A 357 10.64 20.26 18.20
C ASP A 357 11.19 20.80 16.86
N PRO A 358 11.33 19.96 15.82
CA PRO A 358 11.83 20.38 14.51
C PRO A 358 11.01 21.51 13.88
N LYS A 359 9.72 21.64 14.21
CA LYS A 359 8.83 22.66 13.64
C LYS A 359 9.17 24.07 14.12
N TYR A 360 9.69 24.21 15.34
CA TYR A 360 10.15 25.50 15.83
C TYR A 360 11.27 26.07 14.93
N PHE A 361 12.13 25.20 14.39
CA PHE A 361 13.20 25.61 13.46
C PHE A 361 12.77 25.66 11.99
N ALA A 362 11.63 25.07 11.64
CA ALA A 362 11.19 24.97 10.25
C ALA A 362 10.70 26.30 9.66
N SER A 363 10.36 27.30 10.49
CA SER A 363 9.81 28.58 10.04
C SER A 363 10.84 29.49 9.34
N GLU A 364 12.14 29.24 9.54
CA GLU A 364 13.23 30.00 8.89
C GLU A 364 14.20 29.04 8.21
N HIS A 365 13.96 28.76 6.94
CA HIS A 365 14.66 27.78 6.09
C HIS A 365 16.20 27.91 5.98
N TRP A 366 16.83 28.87 6.66
CA TRP A 366 18.25 29.21 6.49
C TRP A 366 19.07 29.28 7.79
N ILE A 367 18.44 29.21 8.97
CA ILE A 367 19.17 29.26 10.25
C ILE A 367 19.40 27.83 10.76
N SER A 368 20.66 27.44 10.94
CA SER A 368 20.98 26.16 11.56
C SER A 368 20.48 26.11 13.01
N ARG A 369 20.03 24.94 13.46
CA ARG A 369 19.59 24.71 14.85
C ARG A 369 20.54 25.31 15.88
N LYS A 370 21.86 25.12 15.67
CA LYS A 370 22.93 25.67 16.51
C LYS A 370 22.91 27.20 16.59
N ARG A 371 22.68 27.89 15.47
CA ARG A 371 22.60 29.35 15.43
C ARG A 371 21.33 29.86 16.11
N ARG A 372 20.20 29.17 15.95
CA ARG A 372 18.95 29.52 16.64
C ARG A 372 19.08 29.38 18.15
N ILE A 373 19.60 28.25 18.64
CA ILE A 373 19.89 28.04 20.07
C ILE A 373 20.82 29.12 20.61
N HIS A 374 21.84 29.52 19.84
CA HIS A 374 22.71 30.63 20.24
C HIS A 374 21.97 31.96 20.36
N THR A 375 21.05 32.26 19.43
CA THR A 375 20.20 33.46 19.52
C THR A 375 19.29 33.42 20.75
N GLU A 376 18.69 32.28 21.06
CA GLU A 376 17.89 32.10 22.27
C GLU A 376 18.72 32.26 23.54
N LEU A 377 19.93 31.70 23.59
CA LEU A 377 20.86 31.91 24.70
C LEU A 377 21.17 33.39 24.90
N LEU A 378 21.36 34.16 23.81
CA LEU A 378 21.58 35.61 23.92
C LEU A 378 20.33 36.37 24.42
N ARG A 379 19.12 35.89 24.11
CA ARG A 379 17.86 36.48 24.60
C ARG A 379 17.70 36.27 26.10
N TRP A 380 18.00 35.06 26.58
CA TRP A 380 17.84 34.65 27.97
C TRP A 380 19.09 34.85 28.84
N HIS A 381 20.21 35.30 28.26
CA HIS A 381 21.45 35.58 28.99
C HIS A 381 21.22 36.61 30.10
N SER A 382 21.80 36.37 31.28
CA SER A 382 21.62 37.20 32.48
C SER A 382 21.83 38.68 32.22
N ASP A 383 22.88 39.05 31.48
CA ASP A 383 23.18 40.45 31.11
C ASP A 383 22.01 41.16 30.38
N LYS A 384 21.48 40.55 29.31
CA LYS A 384 20.37 41.14 28.55
C LYS A 384 19.04 41.03 29.28
N PHE A 385 18.84 39.94 30.01
CA PHE A 385 17.60 39.68 30.74
C PHE A 385 17.49 40.55 32.01
N GLN A 386 18.60 41.01 32.59
CA GLN A 386 18.61 41.98 33.69
C GLN A 386 17.89 43.28 33.33
N ALA A 387 17.94 43.72 32.08
CA ALA A 387 17.18 44.88 31.63
C ALA A 387 15.66 44.66 31.70
N VAL A 388 15.20 43.42 31.46
CA VAL A 388 13.80 43.02 31.62
C VAL A 388 13.43 42.96 33.09
N LEU A 389 14.27 42.32 33.92
CA LEU A 389 14.02 42.15 35.36
C LEU A 389 13.81 43.48 36.11
N LYS A 390 14.47 44.56 35.69
CA LYS A 390 14.28 45.90 36.27
C LYS A 390 12.84 46.42 36.14
N ASN A 391 12.11 45.96 35.13
CA ASN A 391 10.72 46.35 34.87
C ASN A 391 9.70 45.30 35.36
N VAL A 392 10.16 44.18 35.94
CA VAL A 392 9.31 43.14 36.52
C VAL A 392 8.83 43.59 37.91
N ALA A 393 7.58 43.30 38.23
CA ALA A 393 6.99 43.52 39.55
C ALA A 393 7.91 42.99 40.64
N TYR A 394 8.15 43.79 41.69
CA TYR A 394 9.11 43.42 42.75
C TYR A 394 8.80 42.05 43.39
N SER A 395 7.52 41.69 43.51
CA SER A 395 7.07 40.39 44.01
C SER A 395 7.52 39.21 43.15
N ASP A 396 7.66 39.42 41.83
CA ASP A 396 7.89 38.37 40.85
C ASP A 396 9.36 38.28 40.43
N GLN A 397 10.20 39.28 40.75
CA GLN A 397 11.60 39.37 40.29
C GLN A 397 12.41 38.11 40.60
N LEU A 398 12.34 37.60 41.83
CA LEU A 398 13.08 36.42 42.26
C LEU A 398 12.61 35.17 41.49
N VAL A 399 11.31 35.02 41.33
CA VAL A 399 10.64 33.89 40.66
C VAL A 399 10.97 33.89 39.17
N VAL A 400 10.90 35.05 38.52
CA VAL A 400 11.24 35.25 37.11
C VAL A 400 12.73 35.01 36.86
N HIS A 401 13.61 35.47 37.76
CA HIS A 401 15.05 35.23 37.65
C HIS A 401 15.37 33.73 37.70
N ALA A 402 14.84 33.02 38.70
CA ALA A 402 15.04 31.58 38.84
C ALA A 402 14.52 30.80 37.62
N ALA A 403 13.34 31.14 37.10
CA ALA A 403 12.80 30.52 35.90
C ALA A 403 13.68 30.79 34.65
N ALA A 404 14.20 32.00 34.50
CA ALA A 404 15.11 32.34 33.40
C ALA A 404 16.42 31.55 33.47
N GLU A 405 16.97 31.31 34.67
CA GLU A 405 18.15 30.46 34.84
C GLU A 405 17.90 29.01 34.40
N VAL A 406 16.71 28.46 34.65
CA VAL A 406 16.32 27.13 34.15
C VAL A 406 16.31 27.10 32.62
N VAL A 407 15.77 28.14 31.97
CA VAL A 407 15.77 28.26 30.51
C VAL A 407 17.20 28.28 29.96
N VAL A 408 18.10 29.06 30.56
CA VAL A 408 19.50 29.13 30.15
C VAL A 408 20.21 27.78 30.32
N ARG A 409 19.94 27.07 31.41
CA ARG A 409 20.50 25.73 31.64
C ARG A 409 20.05 24.75 30.56
N ALA A 410 18.75 24.68 30.29
CA ALA A 410 18.16 23.85 29.24
C ALA A 410 18.73 24.17 27.85
N LEU A 411 18.89 25.45 27.52
CA LEU A 411 19.48 25.87 26.25
C LEU A 411 20.97 25.51 26.11
N ASN A 412 21.73 25.52 27.21
CA ASN A 412 23.12 25.07 27.19
C ASN A 412 23.22 23.55 27.01
N GLU A 413 22.31 22.77 27.57
CA GLU A 413 22.20 21.32 27.35
C GLU A 413 21.94 20.98 25.87
N LEU A 414 21.14 21.80 25.17
CA LEU A 414 20.88 21.63 23.73
C LEU A 414 22.01 22.12 22.81
N LYS A 415 22.93 22.93 23.34
CA LYS A 415 24.07 23.49 22.59
C LYS A 415 25.24 22.51 22.51
N GLY A 416 25.44 21.72 23.57
CA GLY A 416 26.41 20.62 23.61
C GLY A 416 25.98 19.51 22.68
#